data_AF-A0A225VDC2-F1
#
_entry.id   AF-A0A225VDC2-F1
#
_cell.length_a   1.000
_cell.length_b   1.000
_cell.length_c   1.000
_cell.angle_alpha   90.00
_cell.angle_beta   90.00
_cell.angle_gamma   90.00
#
_symmetry.space_group_name_H-M   'P 1'
#
loop_
_entity.id
_entity.type
_entity.pdbx_description
1 polymer ?
#
loop_
_entity_poly.entity_id
_entity_poly.type
_entity_poly.pdbx_seq_one_letter_code
_entity_poly.pdbx_strand_id
1 'polypeptide(L)'
;MLPRRQFAPDNVCIPGRQQTRQYNIADVDPWGIQRINTLTIMTMTLEVLSRALPFRLDHLITGQNVRDLMAALPWNVLTGANIPEPMSFEITVDGRLGFMIERYSVVEFQDLIAYWESTHRFPIRSDPYLATFVVERKNRRSHAGARSKQILNLFLIAMREGWCDLDLLLGPYFLHFPKRTDEVAWYPGIEARSANLADPQLNRRELADLIEALAECDAADPWRTHYRLHHAGHPARRIARLAGKFFNMAALNPNAPPPAPQP
;
A
#
# COMPACT_ATOMS: atom_id res chain seq x y z
N MET A 1 -22.23 -4.55 25.16
CA MET A 1 -22.54 -3.95 26.47
C MET A 1 -21.32 -3.19 26.94
N LEU A 2 -21.42 -1.87 27.15
CA LEU A 2 -20.34 -1.08 27.74
C LEU A 2 -20.27 -1.35 29.26
N PRO A 3 -19.08 -1.29 29.89
CA PRO A 3 -18.96 -1.48 31.33
C PRO A 3 -19.84 -0.47 32.10
N ARG A 4 -20.70 -0.98 32.99
CA ARG A 4 -21.66 -0.18 33.79
C ARG A 4 -21.06 0.62 34.95
N ARG A 5 -19.73 0.63 35.14
CA ARG A 5 -19.10 1.42 36.20
C ARG A 5 -18.66 2.77 35.63
N GLN A 6 -19.26 3.84 36.12
CA GLN A 6 -18.71 5.18 35.94
C GLN A 6 -17.31 5.20 36.56
N PHE A 7 -16.31 5.58 35.76
CA PHE A 7 -14.96 5.81 36.27
C PHE A 7 -15.01 6.89 37.37
N ALA A 8 -14.13 6.78 38.36
CA ALA A 8 -13.93 7.84 39.36
C ALA A 8 -13.46 9.14 38.67
N PRO A 9 -13.47 10.30 39.37
CA PRO A 9 -12.93 11.54 38.83
C PRO A 9 -11.52 11.33 38.24
N ASP A 10 -11.21 12.03 37.15
CA ASP A 10 -10.08 11.75 36.26
C ASP A 10 -8.71 11.69 36.97
N ASN A 11 -8.50 12.58 37.95
CA ASN A 11 -7.30 12.64 38.79
C ASN A 11 -7.14 11.43 39.74
N VAL A 12 -8.23 10.72 40.05
CA VAL A 12 -8.25 9.51 40.86
C VAL A 12 -7.97 8.29 39.98
N CYS A 13 -8.55 8.24 38.78
CA CYS A 13 -8.31 7.14 37.84
C CYS A 13 -6.89 7.14 37.28
N ILE A 14 -6.33 8.31 36.99
CA ILE A 14 -4.97 8.44 36.47
C ILE A 14 -4.25 9.58 37.22
N PRO A 15 -3.62 9.27 38.37
CA PRO A 15 -2.82 10.24 39.10
C PRO A 15 -1.75 10.89 38.21
N GLY A 16 -1.69 12.22 38.22
CA GLY A 16 -0.71 12.99 37.44
C GLY A 16 -0.98 13.01 35.93
N ARG A 17 -2.21 12.77 35.46
CA ARG A 17 -2.58 12.80 34.02
C ARG A 17 -2.17 14.08 33.28
N GLN A 18 -2.19 15.22 33.98
CA GLN A 18 -1.80 16.52 33.44
C GLN A 18 -0.32 16.88 33.67
N GLN A 19 0.42 16.01 34.37
CA GLN A 19 1.81 16.25 34.73
C GLN A 19 2.73 15.46 33.80
N THR A 20 3.91 16.02 33.52
CA THR A 20 5.00 15.25 32.93
C THR A 20 5.56 14.29 33.97
N ARG A 21 6.00 13.12 33.51
CA ARG A 21 6.60 12.10 34.38
C ARG A 21 8.08 11.99 34.07
N GLN A 22 8.92 11.97 35.10
CA GLN A 22 10.34 11.72 34.96
C GLN A 22 10.57 10.22 35.12
N TYR A 23 10.92 9.55 34.03
CA TYR A 23 11.33 8.16 34.07
C TYR A 23 12.86 8.05 34.11
N ASN A 24 13.39 6.95 34.65
CA ASN A 24 14.81 6.64 34.52
C ASN A 24 15.07 5.98 33.17
N ILE A 25 16.25 6.23 32.58
CA ILE A 25 16.59 5.72 31.25
C ILE A 25 16.54 4.19 31.17
N ALA A 26 16.99 3.50 32.23
CA ALA A 26 16.97 2.04 32.31
C ALA A 26 15.55 1.46 32.34
N ASP A 27 14.56 2.23 32.80
CA ASP A 27 13.17 1.79 32.92
C ASP A 27 12.37 2.04 31.63
N VAL A 28 12.90 2.85 30.72
CA VAL A 28 12.21 3.26 29.49
C VAL A 28 13.01 3.01 28.23
N ASP A 29 14.21 2.45 28.29
CA ASP A 29 14.92 1.96 27.12
C ASP A 29 14.05 0.92 26.38
N PRO A 30 13.90 0.97 25.03
CA PRO A 30 14.62 1.80 24.05
C PRO A 30 14.00 3.17 23.74
N TRP A 31 13.08 3.66 24.56
CA TRP A 31 12.28 4.85 24.27
C TRP A 31 13.08 6.13 24.50
N GLY A 32 12.82 7.16 23.69
CA GLY A 32 13.53 8.44 23.78
C GLY A 32 13.16 9.21 25.05
N ILE A 33 13.86 8.95 26.16
CA ILE A 33 13.59 9.50 27.49
C ILE A 33 13.43 11.03 27.51
N GLN A 34 14.28 11.76 26.78
CA GLN A 34 14.20 13.22 26.70
C GLN A 34 12.87 13.70 26.11
N ARG A 35 12.26 12.93 25.21
CA ARG A 35 10.95 13.26 24.65
C ARG A 35 9.86 12.88 25.62
N ILE A 36 9.83 11.64 26.11
CA ILE A 36 8.78 11.13 26.98
C ILE A 36 8.64 11.95 28.27
N ASN A 37 9.76 12.37 28.85
CA ASN A 37 9.76 13.16 30.08
C ASN A 37 9.20 14.59 29.89
N THR A 38 8.93 15.02 28.66
CA THR A 38 8.30 16.31 28.34
C THR A 38 6.83 16.18 27.90
N LEU A 39 6.32 14.96 27.76
CA LEU A 39 4.95 14.70 27.33
C LEU A 39 3.99 14.61 28.52
N THR A 40 2.80 15.16 28.35
CA THR A 40 1.66 14.89 29.24
C THR A 40 0.64 14.08 28.45
N ILE A 41 -0.17 13.25 29.12
CA ILE A 41 -1.22 12.48 28.44
C ILE A 41 -2.20 13.44 27.74
N MET A 42 -2.38 14.66 28.24
CA MET A 42 -3.27 15.68 27.67
C MET A 42 -2.72 16.36 26.42
N THR A 43 -1.39 16.42 26.27
CA THR A 43 -0.74 16.96 25.07
C THR A 43 -0.30 15.88 24.09
N MET A 44 -0.49 14.60 24.44
CA MET A 44 -0.05 13.47 23.64
C MET A 44 -1.02 13.20 22.49
N THR A 45 -0.65 13.65 21.29
CA THR A 45 -1.33 13.26 20.06
C THR A 45 -0.76 11.95 19.53
N LEU A 46 -1.48 11.28 18.63
CA LEU A 46 -0.97 10.09 17.91
C LEU A 46 0.36 10.39 17.21
N GLU A 47 0.50 11.59 16.65
CA GLU A 47 1.72 12.05 16.01
C GLU A 47 2.88 12.25 16.99
N VAL A 48 2.61 12.78 18.18
CA VAL A 48 3.62 12.95 19.24
C VAL A 48 4.06 11.59 19.79
N LEU A 49 3.11 10.68 20.06
CA LEU A 49 3.38 9.35 20.59
C LEU A 49 4.19 8.51 19.59
N SER A 50 3.81 8.51 18.31
CA SER A 50 4.56 7.82 17.23
C SER A 50 5.98 8.35 17.00
N ARG A 51 6.31 9.56 17.50
CA ARG A 51 7.67 10.15 17.46
C ARG A 51 8.49 9.90 18.73
N ALA A 52 7.84 9.49 19.82
CA ALA A 52 8.45 9.24 21.13
C ALA A 52 8.72 7.75 21.35
N LEU A 53 7.96 6.89 20.67
CA LEU A 53 8.13 5.45 20.71
C LEU A 53 9.39 5.00 19.92
N PRO A 54 10.07 3.95 20.38
CA PRO A 54 11.33 3.45 19.81
C PRO A 54 11.17 2.79 18.43
N PHE A 55 10.01 2.86 17.79
CA PHE A 55 9.74 2.11 16.56
C PHE A 55 10.39 2.71 15.31
N ARG A 56 11.25 3.72 15.45
CA ARG A 56 11.72 4.48 14.30
C ARG A 56 13.22 4.36 14.14
N LEU A 57 13.62 3.67 13.08
CA LEU A 57 14.90 3.89 12.42
C LEU A 57 14.82 5.23 11.66
N ASP A 58 14.58 6.32 12.42
CA ASP A 58 14.51 7.68 11.92
C ASP A 58 15.84 8.09 11.27
N HIS A 59 16.94 7.38 11.50
CA HIS A 59 18.19 7.63 10.80
C HIS A 59 18.20 7.10 9.36
N LEU A 60 17.33 6.15 8.98
CA LEU A 60 17.30 5.58 7.62
C LEU A 60 16.56 6.48 6.63
N ILE A 61 15.60 7.30 7.08
CA ILE A 61 14.77 8.14 6.19
C ILE A 61 15.48 9.49 5.94
N THR A 62 16.69 9.46 5.38
CA THR A 62 17.40 10.68 4.96
C THR A 62 17.09 11.02 3.51
N GLY A 63 17.35 12.27 3.10
CA GLY A 63 17.22 12.63 1.69
C GLY A 63 18.10 11.77 0.78
N GLN A 64 19.33 11.44 1.22
CA GLN A 64 20.25 10.59 0.46
C GLN A 64 19.73 9.17 0.31
N ASN A 65 19.33 8.52 1.41
CA ASN A 65 18.84 7.14 1.35
C ASN A 65 17.57 7.02 0.51
N VAL A 66 16.67 8.02 0.55
CA VAL A 66 15.47 8.03 -0.31
C VAL A 66 15.87 8.21 -1.79
N ARG A 67 16.88 9.03 -2.12
CA ARG A 67 17.40 9.12 -3.49
C ARG A 67 17.94 7.77 -3.95
N ASP A 68 18.75 7.11 -3.13
CA ASP A 68 19.35 5.82 -3.46
C ASP A 68 18.28 4.74 -3.65
N LEU A 69 17.25 4.74 -2.79
CA LEU A 69 16.09 3.87 -2.98
C LEU A 69 15.38 4.16 -4.30
N MET A 70 15.05 5.41 -4.61
CA MET A 70 14.35 5.73 -5.87
C MET A 70 15.20 5.40 -7.10
N ALA A 71 16.53 5.51 -7.00
CA ALA A 71 17.46 5.08 -8.05
C ALA A 71 17.48 3.57 -8.26
N ALA A 72 17.15 2.78 -7.23
CA ALA A 72 17.00 1.32 -7.31
C ALA A 72 15.67 0.89 -7.98
N LEU A 73 14.81 1.83 -8.39
CA LEU A 73 13.56 1.57 -9.12
C LEU A 73 12.62 0.58 -8.40
N PRO A 74 12.23 0.83 -7.14
CA PRO A 74 11.51 -0.14 -6.31
C PRO A 74 10.13 -0.52 -6.85
N TRP A 75 9.53 0.33 -7.70
CA TRP A 75 8.27 0.03 -8.38
C TRP A 75 8.37 -1.08 -9.43
N ASN A 76 9.57 -1.54 -9.81
CA ASN A 76 9.74 -2.69 -10.72
C ASN A 76 9.14 -3.98 -10.16
N VAL A 77 8.92 -4.06 -8.83
CA VAL A 77 8.15 -5.14 -8.21
C VAL A 77 6.74 -5.29 -8.80
N LEU A 78 6.20 -4.22 -9.39
CA LEU A 78 4.86 -4.19 -9.98
C LEU A 78 4.82 -4.58 -11.47
N THR A 79 5.96 -4.89 -12.11
CA THR A 79 6.04 -5.08 -13.57
C THR A 79 6.57 -6.44 -13.99
N GLY A 80 6.57 -6.69 -15.31
CA GLY A 80 7.22 -7.83 -15.93
C GLY A 80 6.65 -9.17 -15.45
N ALA A 81 7.54 -10.07 -15.02
CA ALA A 81 7.18 -11.40 -14.53
C ALA A 81 6.30 -11.40 -13.27
N ASN A 82 6.17 -10.26 -12.58
CA ASN A 82 5.35 -10.15 -11.37
C ASN A 82 3.87 -9.85 -11.67
N ILE A 83 3.53 -9.56 -12.94
CA ILE A 83 2.13 -9.40 -13.35
C ILE A 83 1.46 -10.77 -13.31
N PRO A 84 0.45 -11.00 -12.45
CA PRO A 84 -0.24 -12.26 -12.36
C PRO A 84 -1.13 -12.44 -13.58
N GLU A 85 -1.28 -13.69 -13.99
CA GLU A 85 -2.29 -14.04 -14.99
C GLU A 85 -3.67 -13.60 -14.49
N PRO A 86 -4.48 -12.96 -15.36
CA PRO A 86 -5.81 -12.56 -14.96
C PRO A 86 -6.67 -13.78 -14.68
N MET A 87 -7.32 -13.76 -13.52
CA MET A 87 -8.16 -14.88 -13.08
C MET A 87 -9.52 -14.92 -13.78
N SER A 88 -9.97 -13.78 -14.30
CA SER A 88 -11.34 -13.60 -14.77
C SER A 88 -11.45 -13.49 -16.29
N PHE A 89 -10.35 -13.33 -17.03
CA PHE A 89 -10.35 -13.06 -18.47
C PHE A 89 -9.02 -13.47 -19.12
N GLU A 90 -9.03 -13.66 -20.44
CA GLU A 90 -7.82 -13.82 -21.25
C GLU A 90 -7.23 -12.46 -21.64
N ILE A 91 -5.91 -12.29 -21.58
CA ILE A 91 -5.26 -11.02 -21.94
C ILE A 91 -5.46 -10.69 -23.43
N THR A 92 -5.53 -11.72 -24.27
CA THR A 92 -5.73 -11.63 -25.73
C THR A 92 -7.21 -11.65 -26.12
N VAL A 93 -8.11 -11.15 -25.26
CA VAL A 93 -9.52 -11.01 -25.65
C VAL A 93 -9.63 -9.92 -26.71
N ASP A 94 -10.15 -10.24 -27.90
CA ASP A 94 -10.38 -9.25 -28.94
C ASP A 94 -11.58 -8.33 -28.64
N GLY A 95 -11.74 -7.30 -29.47
CA GLY A 95 -12.89 -6.39 -29.42
C GLY A 95 -12.83 -5.37 -28.28
N ARG A 96 -14.00 -4.98 -27.75
CA ARG A 96 -14.09 -3.88 -26.76
C ARG A 96 -13.33 -4.17 -25.47
N LEU A 97 -13.38 -5.42 -24.97
CA LEU A 97 -12.69 -5.78 -23.73
C LEU A 97 -11.17 -5.74 -23.89
N GLY A 98 -10.64 -6.26 -25.01
CA GLY A 98 -9.22 -6.15 -25.36
C GLY A 98 -8.72 -4.73 -25.43
N PHE A 99 -9.43 -3.87 -26.17
CA PHE A 99 -9.10 -2.45 -26.26
C PHE A 99 -9.05 -1.78 -24.88
N MET A 100 -9.98 -2.09 -23.97
CA MET A 100 -9.95 -1.54 -22.62
C MET A 100 -8.77 -2.06 -21.79
N ILE A 101 -8.45 -3.35 -21.89
CA ILE A 101 -7.30 -3.95 -21.20
C ILE A 101 -5.99 -3.34 -21.69
N GLU A 102 -5.84 -3.14 -23.00
CA GLU A 102 -4.69 -2.47 -23.61
C GLU A 102 -4.54 -1.04 -23.07
N ARG A 103 -5.64 -0.26 -23.09
CA ARG A 103 -5.65 1.12 -22.56
C ARG A 103 -5.33 1.19 -21.08
N TYR A 104 -5.85 0.25 -20.29
CA TYR A 104 -5.49 0.12 -18.88
C TYR A 104 -4.01 -0.19 -18.71
N SER A 105 -3.45 -1.14 -19.47
CA SER A 105 -2.06 -1.59 -19.35
C SER A 105 -1.06 -0.46 -19.65
N VAL A 106 -1.38 0.40 -20.63
CA VAL A 106 -0.60 1.62 -20.90
C VAL A 106 -0.62 2.58 -19.71
N VAL A 107 -1.80 2.83 -19.12
CA VAL A 107 -1.94 3.71 -17.96
C VAL A 107 -1.26 3.12 -16.73
N GLU A 108 -1.39 1.81 -16.49
CA GLU A 108 -0.70 1.10 -15.42
C GLU A 108 0.80 1.33 -15.51
N PHE A 109 1.39 1.03 -16.67
CA PHE A 109 2.83 1.18 -16.90
C PHE A 109 3.30 2.63 -16.71
N GLN A 110 2.51 3.60 -17.17
CA GLN A 110 2.82 5.02 -16.99
C GLN A 110 2.82 5.46 -15.52
N ASP A 111 2.00 4.82 -14.67
CA ASP A 111 1.70 5.28 -13.31
C ASP A 111 2.26 4.38 -12.20
N LEU A 112 3.13 3.41 -12.52
CA LEU A 112 3.71 2.46 -11.56
C LEU A 112 4.32 3.13 -10.34
N ILE A 113 5.07 4.23 -10.56
CA ILE A 113 5.68 5.00 -9.47
C ILE A 113 4.59 5.49 -8.51
N ALA A 114 3.49 6.03 -9.03
CA ALA A 114 2.40 6.54 -8.20
C ALA A 114 1.67 5.44 -7.44
N TYR A 115 1.52 4.24 -8.01
CA TYR A 115 0.95 3.09 -7.32
C TYR A 115 1.87 2.62 -6.19
N TRP A 116 3.15 2.40 -6.46
CA TRP A 116 4.12 2.00 -5.44
C TRP A 116 4.25 3.04 -4.32
N GLU A 117 4.35 4.34 -4.66
CA GLU A 117 4.40 5.43 -3.68
C GLU A 117 3.11 5.54 -2.84
N SER A 118 1.99 5.00 -3.31
CA SER A 118 0.72 5.04 -2.58
C SER A 118 0.68 4.02 -1.44
N THR A 119 1.42 2.93 -1.54
CA THR A 119 1.56 1.89 -0.51
C THR A 119 2.82 2.08 0.35
N HIS A 120 3.81 2.84 -0.12
CA HIS A 120 5.09 3.11 0.57
C HIS A 120 5.26 4.58 0.95
N ARG A 121 4.35 5.11 1.77
CA ARG A 121 4.38 6.53 2.15
C ARG A 121 5.37 6.79 3.28
N PHE A 122 6.45 7.51 3.00
CA PHE A 122 7.37 7.96 4.06
C PHE A 122 6.70 8.96 5.03
N PRO A 123 7.03 8.92 6.33
CA PRO A 123 6.71 9.99 7.27
C PRO A 123 7.38 11.31 6.84
N ILE A 124 6.70 12.43 7.07
CA ILE A 124 7.17 13.76 6.68
C ILE A 124 8.35 14.18 7.57
N ARG A 125 9.41 14.75 6.98
CA ARG A 125 10.60 15.23 7.69
C ARG A 125 11.03 16.62 7.22
N SER A 126 11.82 17.30 8.04
CA SER A 126 12.34 18.65 7.81
C SER A 126 13.52 18.72 6.82
N ASP A 127 13.71 17.71 5.96
CA ASP A 127 14.75 17.69 4.94
C ASP A 127 14.26 18.35 3.64
N PRO A 128 15.03 19.26 3.01
CA PRO A 128 14.60 19.97 1.80
C PRO A 128 14.29 19.06 0.61
N TYR A 129 15.06 17.99 0.41
CA TYR A 129 14.78 17.04 -0.66
C TYR A 129 13.51 16.26 -0.37
N LEU A 130 13.30 15.80 0.86
CA LEU A 130 12.07 15.10 1.24
C LEU A 130 10.83 16.00 1.12
N ALA A 131 10.95 17.30 1.38
CA ALA A 131 9.87 18.26 1.15
C ALA A 131 9.48 18.31 -0.34
N THR A 132 10.46 18.43 -1.24
CA THR A 132 10.22 18.39 -2.70
C THR A 132 9.63 17.04 -3.12
N PHE A 133 10.20 15.93 -2.65
CA PHE A 133 9.72 14.58 -2.93
C PHE A 133 8.24 14.42 -2.57
N VAL A 134 7.80 14.92 -1.42
CA VAL A 134 6.39 14.88 -1.00
C VAL A 134 5.48 15.64 -1.96
N VAL A 135 5.91 16.80 -2.46
CA VAL A 135 5.13 17.60 -3.43
C VAL A 135 5.04 16.85 -4.75
N GLU A 136 6.15 16.35 -5.28
CA GLU A 136 6.15 15.62 -6.55
C GLU A 136 5.32 14.33 -6.48
N ARG A 137 5.42 13.58 -5.37
CA ARG A 137 4.58 12.40 -5.10
C ARG A 137 3.09 12.75 -5.15
N LYS A 138 2.68 13.86 -4.51
CA LYS A 138 1.28 14.32 -4.55
C LYS A 138 0.85 14.65 -5.98
N ASN A 139 1.71 15.28 -6.77
CA ASN A 139 1.43 15.59 -8.17
C ASN A 139 1.30 14.31 -9.01
N ARG A 140 2.25 13.37 -8.90
CA ARG A 140 2.19 12.03 -9.54
C ARG A 140 0.89 11.32 -9.19
N ARG A 141 0.56 11.25 -7.90
CA ARG A 141 -0.68 10.63 -7.40
C ARG A 141 -1.94 11.29 -7.96
N SER A 142 -1.96 12.62 -8.08
CA SER A 142 -3.09 13.37 -8.64
C SER A 142 -3.28 13.06 -10.12
N HIS A 143 -2.21 13.10 -10.92
CA HIS A 143 -2.27 12.78 -12.34
C HIS A 143 -2.66 11.32 -12.60
N ALA A 144 -2.08 10.38 -11.86
CA ALA A 144 -2.43 8.97 -11.94
C ALA A 144 -3.88 8.72 -11.51
N GLY A 145 -4.36 9.43 -10.48
CA GLY A 145 -5.77 9.41 -10.08
C GLY A 145 -6.71 9.93 -11.17
N ALA A 146 -6.33 10.97 -11.90
CA ALA A 146 -7.11 11.49 -13.02
C ALA A 146 -7.19 10.48 -14.18
N ARG A 147 -6.07 9.87 -14.58
CA ARG A 147 -6.03 8.81 -15.60
C ARG A 147 -6.81 7.56 -15.17
N SER A 148 -6.63 7.11 -13.93
CA SER A 148 -7.37 5.98 -13.35
C SER A 148 -8.89 6.21 -13.44
N LYS A 149 -9.39 7.41 -13.15
CA LYS A 149 -10.82 7.75 -13.32
C LYS A 149 -11.28 7.65 -14.78
N GLN A 150 -10.46 8.06 -15.75
CA GLN A 150 -10.79 7.92 -17.17
C GLN A 150 -10.91 6.44 -17.56
N ILE A 151 -9.99 5.61 -17.10
CA ILE A 151 -10.02 4.16 -17.34
C ILE A 151 -11.23 3.50 -16.66
N LEU A 152 -11.53 3.86 -15.40
CA LEU A 152 -12.71 3.35 -14.69
C LEU A 152 -14.02 3.73 -15.42
N ASN A 153 -14.08 4.88 -16.08
CA ASN A 153 -15.24 5.26 -16.88
C ASN A 153 -15.43 4.35 -18.11
N LEU A 154 -14.34 3.90 -18.74
CA LEU A 154 -14.41 2.91 -19.83
C LEU A 154 -14.97 1.58 -19.33
N PHE A 155 -14.45 1.08 -18.20
CA PHE A 155 -14.95 -0.14 -17.58
C PHE A 155 -16.41 -0.02 -17.16
N LEU A 156 -16.84 1.13 -16.64
CA LEU A 156 -18.24 1.37 -16.29
C LEU A 156 -19.18 1.29 -17.50
N ILE A 157 -18.77 1.86 -18.64
CA ILE A 157 -19.53 1.77 -19.89
C ILE A 157 -19.66 0.30 -20.31
N ALA A 158 -18.55 -0.44 -20.30
CA ALA A 158 -18.55 -1.84 -20.67
C ALA A 158 -19.41 -2.72 -19.74
N MET A 159 -19.40 -2.45 -18.44
CA MET A 159 -20.28 -3.13 -17.48
C MET A 159 -21.75 -2.85 -17.79
N ARG A 160 -22.10 -1.59 -18.08
CA ARG A 160 -23.48 -1.20 -18.42
C ARG A 160 -23.98 -1.83 -19.71
N GLU A 161 -23.08 -2.05 -20.66
CA GLU A 161 -23.36 -2.73 -21.93
C GLU A 161 -23.30 -4.26 -21.82
N GLY A 162 -22.95 -4.82 -20.66
CA GLY A 162 -22.93 -6.26 -20.42
C GLY A 162 -21.68 -7.00 -20.88
N TRP A 163 -20.58 -6.29 -21.22
CA TRP A 163 -19.32 -6.90 -21.65
C TRP A 163 -18.48 -7.46 -20.50
N CYS A 164 -18.65 -6.93 -19.29
CA CYS A 164 -17.90 -7.35 -18.11
C CYS A 164 -18.68 -7.07 -16.82
N ASP A 165 -18.31 -7.72 -15.71
CA ASP A 165 -18.82 -7.48 -14.36
C ASP A 165 -17.75 -6.80 -13.49
N LEU A 166 -18.14 -6.31 -12.30
CA LEU A 166 -17.27 -5.73 -11.28
C LEU A 166 -16.16 -6.69 -10.84
N ASP A 167 -16.41 -8.01 -10.93
CA ASP A 167 -15.44 -9.07 -10.65
C ASP A 167 -14.12 -8.90 -11.43
N LEU A 168 -14.17 -8.28 -12.61
CA LEU A 168 -13.00 -7.94 -13.42
C LEU A 168 -12.02 -7.07 -12.62
N LEU A 169 -12.52 -5.99 -12.03
CA LEU A 169 -11.72 -5.02 -11.28
C LEU A 169 -11.24 -5.57 -9.94
N LEU A 170 -11.74 -6.72 -9.48
CA LEU A 170 -11.27 -7.33 -8.23
C LEU A 170 -10.11 -8.30 -8.47
N GLY A 171 -9.70 -8.54 -9.72
CA GLY A 171 -8.61 -9.46 -10.05
C GLY A 171 -7.23 -8.89 -9.71
N PRO A 172 -6.24 -9.76 -9.40
CA PRO A 172 -4.87 -9.34 -9.06
C PRO A 172 -4.14 -8.69 -10.24
N TYR A 173 -4.70 -8.76 -11.44
CA TYR A 173 -4.20 -8.07 -12.63
C TYR A 173 -4.26 -6.54 -12.47
N PHE A 174 -5.31 -6.02 -11.84
CA PHE A 174 -5.54 -4.58 -11.72
C PHE A 174 -4.87 -4.00 -10.47
N LEU A 175 -4.14 -2.90 -10.65
CA LEU A 175 -3.66 -2.08 -9.55
C LEU A 175 -4.77 -1.17 -9.03
N HIS A 176 -4.82 -1.04 -7.71
CA HIS A 176 -5.75 -0.14 -7.05
C HIS A 176 -5.00 0.78 -6.12
N PHE A 177 -5.44 2.01 -6.05
CA PHE A 177 -4.96 2.87 -5.00
C PHE A 177 -5.58 2.48 -3.64
N PRO A 178 -4.78 2.45 -2.57
CA PRO A 178 -5.29 2.18 -1.22
C PRO A 178 -6.34 3.23 -0.83
N LYS A 179 -7.32 2.81 -0.02
CA LYS A 179 -8.28 3.76 0.55
C LYS A 179 -7.53 4.71 1.47
N ARG A 180 -8.10 5.89 1.76
CA ARG A 180 -7.51 6.84 2.71
C ARG A 180 -7.28 6.23 4.10
N THR A 181 -8.10 5.25 4.49
CA THR A 181 -7.94 4.48 5.75
C THR A 181 -6.80 3.49 5.70
N ASP A 182 -6.37 3.10 4.50
CA ASP A 182 -5.33 2.10 4.24
C ASP A 182 -4.00 2.81 3.91
N GLU A 183 -3.97 4.14 3.86
CA GLU A 183 -2.74 4.92 3.75
C GLU A 183 -1.93 4.80 5.05
N VAL A 184 -1.11 3.77 5.13
CA VAL A 184 -0.22 3.50 6.26
C VAL A 184 1.15 4.08 5.97
N ALA A 185 1.67 4.91 6.88
CA ALA A 185 3.04 5.37 6.79
C ALA A 185 4.01 4.18 6.89
N TRP A 186 4.99 4.13 6.00
CA TRP A 186 6.05 3.13 6.04
C TRP A 186 7.14 3.57 7.01
N TYR A 187 7.40 2.74 8.01
CA TYR A 187 8.46 2.92 8.99
C TYR A 187 9.53 1.82 8.79
N PRO A 188 10.64 2.12 8.10
CA PRO A 188 11.70 1.16 7.82
C PRO A 188 12.18 0.43 9.07
N GLY A 189 12.30 -0.90 8.96
CA GLY A 189 12.86 -1.81 9.98
C GLY A 189 12.06 -1.98 11.27
N ILE A 190 10.78 -1.57 11.27
CA ILE A 190 9.85 -1.90 12.36
C ILE A 190 9.65 -3.42 12.48
N GLU A 191 9.83 -4.18 11.40
CA GLU A 191 9.61 -5.63 11.32
C GLU A 191 10.75 -6.41 12.01
N ALA A 192 12.01 -6.17 11.61
CA ALA A 192 13.18 -6.71 12.30
C ALA A 192 13.19 -6.38 13.80
N ARG A 193 12.87 -5.12 14.16
CA ARG A 193 12.85 -4.69 15.56
C ARG A 193 11.73 -5.36 16.35
N SER A 194 10.53 -5.47 15.79
CA SER A 194 9.41 -6.18 16.42
C SER A 194 9.73 -7.66 16.64
N ALA A 195 10.42 -8.30 15.68
CA ALA A 195 10.85 -9.69 15.82
C ALA A 195 11.88 -9.87 16.95
N ASN A 196 12.90 -9.00 17.04
CA ASN A 196 13.87 -9.03 18.13
C ASN A 196 13.25 -8.77 19.51
N LEU A 197 12.20 -7.95 19.59
CA LEU A 197 11.45 -7.74 20.83
C LEU A 197 10.63 -8.97 21.23
N ALA A 198 10.06 -9.67 20.26
CA ALA A 198 9.29 -10.90 20.51
C ALA A 198 10.19 -12.07 20.91
N ASP A 199 11.40 -12.14 20.36
CA ASP A 199 12.42 -13.13 20.72
C ASP A 199 13.82 -12.47 20.72
N PRO A 200 14.35 -12.11 21.90
CA PRO A 200 15.67 -11.51 22.03
C PRO A 200 16.83 -12.40 21.55
N GLN A 201 16.63 -13.70 21.36
CA GLN A 201 17.67 -14.61 20.88
C GLN A 201 17.85 -14.57 19.36
N LEU A 202 16.88 -14.03 18.61
CA LEU A 202 16.97 -13.86 17.16
C LEU A 202 18.17 -13.01 16.74
N ASN A 203 18.55 -12.02 17.57
CA ASN A 203 19.69 -11.12 17.35
C ASN A 203 19.76 -10.58 15.90
N ARG A 204 18.62 -10.23 15.28
CA ARG A 204 18.63 -9.64 13.94
C ARG A 204 19.38 -8.32 14.00
N ARG A 205 20.31 -8.12 13.07
CA ARG A 205 21.04 -6.85 12.95
C ARG A 205 20.09 -5.69 12.67
N GLU A 206 20.48 -4.48 13.08
CA GLU A 206 19.84 -3.29 12.53
C GLU A 206 20.09 -3.19 11.03
N LEU A 207 19.07 -2.76 10.30
CA LEU A 207 19.13 -2.61 8.85
C LEU A 207 20.00 -1.40 8.48
N ALA A 208 20.84 -1.57 7.47
CA ALA A 208 21.81 -0.56 7.05
C ALA A 208 21.23 0.45 6.05
N ASP A 209 20.22 0.07 5.27
CA ASP A 209 19.63 0.90 4.22
C ASP A 209 18.12 0.68 4.02
N LEU A 210 17.52 1.53 3.17
CA LEU A 210 16.10 1.50 2.86
C LEU A 210 15.70 0.33 1.94
N ILE A 211 16.62 -0.28 1.21
CA ILE A 211 16.34 -1.38 0.29
C ILE A 211 16.10 -2.65 1.10
N GLU A 212 16.97 -2.95 2.06
CA GLU A 212 16.77 -4.08 2.98
C GLU A 212 15.48 -3.92 3.79
N ALA A 213 15.22 -2.70 4.27
CA ALA A 213 13.98 -2.38 4.99
C ALA A 213 12.73 -2.51 4.13
N LEU A 214 12.82 -2.23 2.82
CA LEU A 214 11.72 -2.40 1.88
C LEU A 214 11.39 -3.87 1.71
N ALA A 215 12.41 -4.72 1.50
CA ALA A 215 12.23 -6.14 1.32
C ALA A 215 11.56 -6.82 2.55
N GLU A 216 11.95 -6.43 3.76
CA GLU A 216 11.26 -6.92 4.98
C GLU A 216 9.80 -6.48 5.04
N CYS A 217 9.52 -5.22 4.72
CA CYS A 217 8.17 -4.67 4.77
C CYS A 217 7.25 -5.33 3.73
N ASP A 218 7.74 -5.53 2.51
CA ASP A 218 7.00 -6.19 1.43
C ASP A 218 6.72 -7.67 1.76
N ALA A 219 7.65 -8.35 2.44
CA ALA A 219 7.45 -9.73 2.89
C ALA A 219 6.45 -9.83 4.06
N ALA A 220 6.46 -8.87 4.97
CA ALA A 220 5.54 -8.83 6.11
C ALA A 220 4.11 -8.46 5.70
N ASP A 221 3.97 -7.52 4.76
CA ASP A 221 2.70 -6.97 4.29
C ASP A 221 2.57 -7.14 2.75
N PRO A 222 2.21 -8.33 2.24
CA PRO A 222 2.14 -8.59 0.79
C PRO A 222 1.21 -7.66 0.00
N TRP A 223 0.25 -7.00 0.67
CA TRP A 223 -0.64 -6.03 0.02
C TRP A 223 0.11 -4.77 -0.48
N ARG A 224 1.26 -4.43 0.10
CA ARG A 224 2.06 -3.26 -0.28
C ARG A 224 2.63 -3.36 -1.69
N THR A 225 2.89 -4.59 -2.15
CA THR A 225 3.27 -4.90 -3.53
C THR A 225 2.05 -5.28 -4.39
N HIS A 226 0.83 -4.98 -3.95
CA HIS A 226 -0.41 -5.45 -4.59
C HIS A 226 -0.46 -6.97 -4.75
N TYR A 227 0.19 -7.71 -3.84
CA TYR A 227 0.42 -9.15 -3.89
C TYR A 227 1.18 -9.61 -5.14
N ARG A 228 1.87 -8.73 -5.88
CA ARG A 228 2.63 -9.09 -7.10
C ARG A 228 3.77 -10.08 -6.81
N LEU A 229 4.27 -10.14 -5.58
CA LEU A 229 5.23 -11.15 -5.11
C LEU A 229 4.59 -12.41 -4.48
N HIS A 230 3.30 -12.34 -4.16
CA HIS A 230 2.57 -13.38 -3.40
C HIS A 230 1.18 -13.62 -3.98
N HIS A 231 1.11 -13.99 -5.27
CA HIS A 231 -0.15 -14.10 -6.02
C HIS A 231 -1.20 -15.01 -5.34
N ALA A 232 -0.74 -16.09 -4.70
CA ALA A 232 -1.61 -17.05 -4.01
C ALA A 232 -2.33 -16.44 -2.79
N GLY A 233 -1.76 -15.42 -2.17
CA GLY A 233 -2.33 -14.73 -1.00
C GLY A 233 -3.40 -13.69 -1.34
N HIS A 234 -3.59 -13.35 -2.62
CA HIS A 234 -4.47 -12.24 -3.01
C HIS A 234 -5.94 -12.51 -2.61
N PRO A 235 -6.64 -11.57 -1.93
CA PRO A 235 -8.01 -11.77 -1.43
C PRO A 235 -9.03 -12.19 -2.49
N ALA A 236 -8.83 -11.73 -3.72
CA ALA A 236 -9.62 -12.12 -4.89
C ALA A 236 -9.77 -13.63 -5.12
N ARG A 237 -8.79 -14.43 -4.68
CA ARG A 237 -8.85 -15.90 -4.80
C ARG A 237 -9.87 -16.54 -3.84
N ARG A 238 -10.37 -15.79 -2.86
CA ARG A 238 -11.40 -16.24 -1.90
C ARG A 238 -12.82 -15.98 -2.39
N ILE A 239 -12.98 -15.31 -3.53
CA ILE A 239 -14.28 -14.94 -4.10
C ILE A 239 -14.59 -15.94 -5.21
N ALA A 240 -15.76 -16.59 -5.13
CA ALA A 240 -16.26 -17.40 -6.23
C ALA A 240 -16.53 -16.49 -7.43
N ARG A 241 -15.83 -16.72 -8.54
CA ARG A 241 -15.95 -15.92 -9.77
C ARG A 241 -17.02 -16.49 -10.68
N LEU A 242 -17.66 -15.63 -11.44
CA LEU A 242 -18.59 -16.03 -12.48
C LEU A 242 -17.82 -16.66 -13.65
N ALA A 243 -17.90 -17.99 -13.78
CA ALA A 243 -17.29 -18.73 -14.88
C ALA A 243 -17.90 -18.32 -16.24
N GLY A 244 -17.07 -18.17 -17.27
CA GLY A 244 -17.52 -18.03 -18.66
C GLY A 244 -18.05 -16.64 -19.08
N LYS A 245 -18.06 -15.62 -18.22
CA LYS A 245 -18.63 -14.29 -18.55
C LYS A 245 -17.71 -13.34 -19.34
N PHE A 246 -16.41 -13.62 -19.40
CA PHE A 246 -15.42 -12.70 -20.01
C PHE A 246 -14.62 -13.33 -21.16
N PHE A 247 -15.01 -14.54 -21.57
CA PHE A 247 -14.36 -15.28 -22.65
C PHE A 247 -15.24 -15.21 -23.90
N ASN A 248 -14.67 -14.76 -25.02
CA ASN A 248 -15.18 -14.91 -26.37
C ASN A 248 -16.70 -14.68 -26.59
N MET A 249 -17.12 -13.42 -26.71
CA MET A 249 -18.37 -13.08 -27.40
C MET A 249 -18.29 -13.19 -28.93
N ALA A 250 -17.26 -13.85 -29.48
CA ALA A 250 -17.28 -14.28 -30.89
C ALA A 250 -18.28 -15.43 -31.12
N ALA A 251 -18.67 -16.18 -30.08
CA ALA A 251 -19.44 -17.42 -30.23
C ALA A 251 -20.95 -17.31 -29.95
N LEU A 252 -21.48 -16.15 -29.56
CA LEU A 252 -22.90 -16.03 -29.13
C LEU A 252 -23.80 -15.23 -30.08
N ASN A 253 -23.39 -14.98 -31.32
CA ASN A 253 -24.34 -14.64 -32.36
C ASN A 253 -24.61 -15.87 -33.26
N PRO A 254 -25.66 -16.67 -33.00
CA PRO A 254 -26.04 -17.77 -33.90
C PRO A 254 -26.47 -17.29 -35.30
N ASN A 255 -26.58 -15.97 -35.53
CA ASN A 255 -26.89 -15.35 -36.82
C ASN A 255 -25.68 -14.65 -37.49
N ALA A 256 -24.45 -14.81 -36.99
CA ALA A 256 -23.28 -14.22 -37.65
C ALA A 256 -22.96 -14.96 -38.97
N PRO A 257 -22.84 -14.26 -40.11
CA PRO A 257 -22.43 -14.88 -41.37
C PRO A 257 -20.99 -15.44 -41.25
N PRO A 258 -20.68 -16.55 -41.94
CA PRO A 258 -19.33 -17.11 -41.92
C PRO A 258 -18.31 -16.10 -42.49
N PRO A 259 -17.09 -16.05 -41.94
CA PRO A 259 -16.05 -15.15 -42.42
C PRO A 259 -15.69 -15.48 -43.87
N ALA A 260 -15.56 -14.44 -44.69
CA ALA A 260 -15.20 -14.60 -46.10
C ALA A 260 -13.81 -15.23 -46.25
N PRO A 261 -13.60 -16.10 -47.27
CA PRO A 261 -12.30 -16.68 -47.53
C PRO A 261 -11.31 -15.57 -47.88
N GLN A 262 -10.16 -15.57 -47.20
CA GLN A 262 -9.09 -14.60 -47.46
C GLN A 262 -8.33 -14.97 -48.75
N PRO A 263 -7.84 -13.98 -49.51
CA PRO A 263 -7.07 -14.17 -50.74
C PRO A 263 -5.65 -14.71 -50.50
#